data_AF-A0A1P8N209-F1
#
_entry.id   AF-A0A1P8N209-F1
#
_cell.length_a   1.000
_cell.length_b   1.000
_cell.length_c   1.000
_cell.angle_alpha   90.00
_cell.angle_beta   90.00
_cell.angle_gamma   90.00
#
_symmetry.space_group_name_H-M   'P 1'
#
loop_
_entity.id
_entity.type
_entity.pdbx_description
1 polymer ?
#
loop_
_entity_poly.entity_id
_entity_poly.type
_entity_poly.pdbx_seq_one_letter_code
_entity_poly.pdbx_strand_id
1 'polypeptide(L)'
;MSSFFESKDMPFDHTAPYTVVVLGPPRSGTSMVSGILRLLGIYMGACNTANNEDPRFNKKRGTESIRALIAENNAEYPVWGWKEPSTHIYYDEVSDLVRTPFFIGVYRNILGSASSKLKHTGDADLAHLAGSYAVHYQKISKLLNKAETPCLYINYDRVLSDPVALASYLSERLRGQPLDPDMHDRIARYCAPGEYKSIEDFL
;
A
#
# COMPACT_ATOMS: atom_id res chain seq x y z
N MET A 1 -18.32 12.23 -3.71
CA MET A 1 -17.60 11.75 -2.51
C MET A 1 -16.17 11.42 -2.93
N SER A 2 -15.16 11.80 -2.13
CA SER A 2 -13.73 11.63 -2.43
C SER A 2 -13.32 10.16 -2.70
N SER A 3 -12.24 9.96 -3.46
CA SER A 3 -11.60 8.66 -3.74
C SER A 3 -10.67 8.20 -2.61
N PHE A 4 -10.23 9.13 -1.76
CA PHE A 4 -9.45 8.85 -0.55
C PHE A 4 -9.70 9.91 0.53
N PHE A 5 -9.34 9.60 1.77
CA PHE A 5 -9.37 10.55 2.88
C PHE A 5 -8.27 10.22 3.89
N GLU A 6 -7.65 11.24 4.48
CA GLU A 6 -6.67 11.10 5.56
C GLU A 6 -7.39 11.21 6.91
N SER A 7 -6.88 10.53 7.95
CA SER A 7 -7.25 10.79 9.33
C SER A 7 -7.00 12.27 9.66
N LYS A 8 -7.99 12.94 10.27
CA LYS A 8 -7.90 14.38 10.58
C LYS A 8 -6.82 14.66 11.63
N ASP A 9 -6.21 15.84 11.51
CA ASP A 9 -5.45 16.53 12.55
C ASP A 9 -4.19 15.81 13.09
N MET A 10 -3.55 14.97 12.27
CA MET A 10 -2.27 14.34 12.62
C MET A 10 -1.10 15.04 11.90
N PRO A 11 -0.15 15.66 12.61
CA PRO A 11 1.02 16.25 12.00
C PRO A 11 1.87 15.16 11.32
N PHE A 12 2.40 15.46 10.14
CA PHE A 12 3.42 14.63 9.51
C PHE A 12 4.42 15.50 8.80
N ASP A 13 5.66 15.33 9.22
CA ASP A 13 6.84 15.99 8.70
C ASP A 13 7.46 15.11 7.63
N HIS A 14 7.30 15.52 6.36
CA HIS A 14 7.87 14.83 5.21
C HIS A 14 9.39 15.00 5.11
N THR A 15 10.00 15.89 5.91
CA THR A 15 11.45 16.12 5.92
C THR A 15 12.19 15.20 6.89
N ALA A 16 11.49 14.63 7.86
CA ALA A 16 12.02 13.63 8.78
C ALA A 16 11.99 12.22 8.16
N PRO A 17 12.83 11.27 8.62
CA PRO A 17 12.73 9.89 8.19
C PRO A 17 11.40 9.24 8.58
N TYR A 18 10.76 8.55 7.63
CA TYR A 18 9.47 7.89 7.84
C TYR A 18 9.35 6.60 7.04
N THR A 19 8.35 5.79 7.39
CA THR A 19 8.09 4.50 6.74
C THR A 19 6.67 4.39 6.23
N VAL A 20 6.47 4.15 4.94
CA VAL A 20 5.15 3.97 4.34
C VAL A 20 4.71 2.51 4.45
N VAL A 21 3.53 2.27 5.02
CA VAL A 21 3.00 0.91 5.22
C VAL A 21 1.70 0.75 4.44
N VAL A 22 1.75 0.05 3.32
CA VAL A 22 0.58 -0.19 2.47
C VAL A 22 -0.14 -1.46 2.89
N LEU A 23 -1.41 -1.32 3.27
CA LEU A 23 -2.26 -2.37 3.81
C LEU A 23 -3.48 -2.60 2.92
N GLY A 24 -3.86 -3.87 2.77
CA GLY A 24 -5.05 -4.28 2.05
C GLY A 24 -5.03 -5.79 1.79
N PRO A 25 -6.20 -6.43 1.67
CA PRO A 25 -6.25 -7.82 1.26
C PRO A 25 -5.73 -7.97 -0.19
N PRO A 26 -5.32 -9.19 -0.59
CA PRO A 26 -5.02 -9.45 -1.98
C PRO A 26 -6.16 -9.01 -2.90
N ARG A 27 -5.83 -8.49 -4.08
CA ARG A 27 -6.79 -8.02 -5.10
C ARG A 27 -7.60 -6.77 -4.72
N SER A 28 -7.23 -6.03 -3.67
CA SER A 28 -7.85 -4.75 -3.33
C SER A 28 -7.26 -3.52 -4.04
N GLY A 29 -6.16 -3.69 -4.79
CA GLY A 29 -5.50 -2.57 -5.47
C GLY A 29 -4.23 -2.05 -4.80
N THR A 30 -3.76 -2.70 -3.72
CA THR A 30 -2.50 -2.35 -3.04
C THR A 30 -1.30 -2.29 -3.99
N SER A 31 -1.21 -3.18 -4.98
CA SER A 31 -0.14 -3.14 -5.98
C SER A 31 -0.13 -1.87 -6.81
N MET A 32 -1.30 -1.32 -7.18
CA MET A 32 -1.39 -0.06 -7.92
C MET A 32 -0.88 1.10 -7.06
N VAL A 33 -1.30 1.15 -5.79
CA VAL A 33 -0.87 2.17 -4.84
C VAL A 33 0.63 2.09 -4.59
N SER A 34 1.19 0.90 -4.35
CA SER A 34 2.64 0.70 -4.22
C SER A 34 3.40 1.06 -5.50
N GLY A 35 2.81 0.81 -6.67
CA GLY A 35 3.38 1.24 -7.94
C GLY A 35 3.44 2.76 -8.04
N ILE A 36 2.37 3.48 -7.69
CA ILE A 36 2.37 4.96 -7.63
C ILE A 36 3.47 5.45 -6.68
N LEU A 37 3.61 4.87 -5.48
CA LEU A 37 4.68 5.26 -4.55
C LEU A 37 6.08 5.07 -5.16
N ARG A 38 6.30 3.97 -5.88
CA ARG A 38 7.55 3.72 -6.61
C ARG A 38 7.78 4.73 -7.73
N LEU A 39 6.74 5.09 -8.49
CA LEU A 39 6.78 6.15 -9.51
C LEU A 39 7.14 7.51 -8.91
N LEU A 40 6.71 7.78 -7.69
CA LEU A 40 7.06 8.98 -6.93
C LEU A 40 8.47 8.92 -6.33
N GLY A 41 9.23 7.85 -6.56
CA GLY A 41 10.60 7.68 -6.09
C GLY A 41 10.72 7.14 -4.66
N ILE A 42 9.62 6.67 -4.05
CA ILE A 42 9.67 6.05 -2.72
C ILE A 42 10.13 4.59 -2.86
N TYR A 43 11.22 4.24 -2.20
CA TYR A 43 11.71 2.85 -2.15
C TYR A 43 10.73 1.96 -1.37
N MET A 44 10.17 0.95 -2.02
CA MET A 44 9.15 0.04 -1.43
C MET A 44 9.72 -1.34 -1.06
N GLY A 45 11.04 -1.46 -0.89
CA GLY A 45 11.75 -2.73 -0.74
C GLY A 45 12.18 -3.33 -2.09
N ALA A 46 12.82 -4.50 -2.03
CA ALA A 46 13.24 -5.28 -3.21
C ALA A 46 12.03 -5.99 -3.83
N CYS A 47 11.11 -5.18 -4.35
CA CYS A 47 9.83 -5.60 -4.86
C CYS A 47 9.97 -6.46 -6.11
N ASN A 48 9.16 -7.52 -6.20
CA ASN A 48 8.94 -8.17 -7.49
C ASN A 48 8.06 -7.30 -8.42
N THR A 49 8.17 -7.54 -9.72
CA THR A 49 7.48 -6.78 -10.77
C THR A 49 5.98 -7.07 -10.85
N ALA A 50 5.54 -8.22 -10.34
CA ALA A 50 4.19 -8.76 -10.53
C ALA A 50 3.17 -8.30 -9.48
N ASN A 51 3.62 -7.85 -8.31
CA ASN A 51 2.70 -7.33 -7.31
C ASN A 51 3.26 -6.18 -6.46
N ASN A 52 4.47 -5.69 -6.70
CA ASN A 52 5.09 -4.64 -5.86
C ASN A 52 5.19 -5.06 -4.38
N GLU A 53 5.49 -6.33 -4.12
CA GLU A 53 5.80 -6.85 -2.77
C GLU A 53 7.26 -7.25 -2.72
N ASP A 54 7.92 -6.89 -1.63
CA ASP A 54 9.20 -7.47 -1.27
C ASP A 54 8.93 -8.79 -0.51
N PRO A 55 9.26 -9.95 -1.10
CA PRO A 55 8.96 -11.26 -0.52
C PRO A 55 9.67 -11.50 0.81
N ARG A 56 10.66 -10.68 1.18
CA ARG A 56 11.36 -10.75 2.46
C ARG A 56 10.47 -10.31 3.63
N PHE A 57 9.41 -9.52 3.39
CA PHE A 57 8.39 -9.18 4.41
C PHE A 57 7.35 -10.29 4.66
N ASN A 58 7.43 -11.42 3.95
CA ASN A 58 6.49 -12.51 4.15
C ASN A 58 6.62 -13.08 5.58
N LYS A 59 5.51 -13.14 6.33
CA LYS A 59 5.48 -13.66 7.71
C LYS A 59 6.12 -15.04 7.89
N LYS A 60 6.15 -15.88 6.83
CA LYS A 60 6.79 -17.21 6.87
C LYS A 60 8.31 -17.16 7.07
N ARG A 61 8.94 -15.99 6.87
CA ARG A 61 10.36 -15.73 7.16
C ARG A 61 10.65 -15.61 8.66
N GLY A 62 9.60 -15.45 9.48
CA GLY A 62 9.71 -15.19 10.92
C GLY A 62 9.93 -13.71 11.24
N THR A 63 9.43 -13.29 12.40
CA THR A 63 9.47 -11.90 12.87
C THR A 63 10.89 -11.36 12.94
N GLU A 64 11.86 -12.11 13.46
CA GLU A 64 13.26 -11.66 13.56
C GLU A 64 13.89 -11.30 12.22
N SER A 65 13.61 -12.07 11.16
CA SER A 65 14.09 -11.75 9.81
C SER A 65 13.48 -10.44 9.29
N ILE A 66 12.20 -10.19 9.61
CA ILE A 66 11.50 -8.95 9.23
C ILE A 66 12.06 -7.77 10.02
N ARG A 67 12.32 -7.94 11.32
CA ARG A 67 12.96 -6.93 12.17
C ARG A 67 14.33 -6.53 11.65
N ALA A 68 15.17 -7.51 11.29
CA ALA A 68 16.48 -7.26 10.70
C ALA A 68 16.37 -6.47 9.38
N LEU A 69 15.41 -6.82 8.52
CA LEU A 69 15.16 -6.11 7.27
C LEU A 69 14.68 -4.66 7.48
N ILE A 70 13.81 -4.42 8.47
CA ILE A 70 13.38 -3.06 8.84
C ILE A 70 14.59 -2.23 9.29
N ALA A 71 15.47 -2.82 10.12
CA ALA A 71 16.69 -2.15 10.58
C ALA A 71 17.66 -1.84 9.43
N GLU A 72 17.86 -2.78 8.50
CA GLU A 72 18.65 -2.60 7.28
C GLU A 72 18.10 -1.43 6.44
N ASN A 73 16.80 -1.46 6.12
CA ASN A 73 16.18 -0.40 5.32
C ASN A 73 16.18 0.96 6.05
N ASN A 74 16.04 0.99 7.37
CA ASN A 74 16.13 2.22 8.16
C ASN A 74 17.53 2.87 8.08
N ALA A 75 18.58 2.05 8.00
CA ALA A 75 19.96 2.51 7.89
C ALA A 75 20.29 3.01 6.47
N GLU A 76 19.73 2.38 5.44
CA GLU A 76 20.05 2.68 4.04
C GLU A 76 19.15 3.78 3.45
N TYR A 77 17.87 3.85 3.84
CA TYR A 77 16.89 4.73 3.24
C TYR A 77 16.26 5.67 4.28
N PRO A 78 16.34 7.00 4.13
CA PRO A 78 15.64 7.93 5.03
C PRO A 78 14.12 7.80 4.88
N VAL A 79 13.65 7.55 3.66
CA VAL A 79 12.24 7.34 3.32
C VAL A 79 12.13 6.02 2.57
N TRP A 80 11.32 5.11 3.10
CA TRP A 80 11.03 3.84 2.44
C TRP A 80 9.67 3.32 2.87
N GLY A 81 9.26 2.18 2.33
CA GLY A 81 8.04 1.51 2.75
C GLY A 81 8.00 0.06 2.33
N TRP A 82 6.90 -0.60 2.67
CA TRP A 82 6.63 -1.93 2.16
C TRP A 82 5.14 -2.14 1.95
N LYS A 83 4.83 -3.16 1.16
CA LYS A 83 3.48 -3.67 0.98
C LYS A 83 3.52 -5.18 1.17
N GLU A 84 2.75 -5.67 2.13
CA GLU A 84 2.52 -7.09 2.33
C GLU A 84 1.13 -7.30 2.94
N PRO A 85 0.21 -8.06 2.31
CA PRO A 85 -1.14 -8.27 2.84
C PRO A 85 -1.18 -8.80 4.28
N SER A 86 -0.18 -9.57 4.70
CA SER A 86 -0.07 -10.13 6.05
C SER A 86 0.50 -9.16 7.10
N THR A 87 0.87 -7.92 6.74
CA THR A 87 1.51 -6.97 7.68
C THR A 87 0.73 -6.81 8.98
N HIS A 88 -0.60 -6.71 8.90
CA HIS A 88 -1.49 -6.60 10.05
C HIS A 88 -1.42 -7.77 11.07
N ILE A 89 -0.75 -8.87 10.72
CA ILE A 89 -0.58 -10.04 11.60
C ILE A 89 0.64 -9.86 12.51
N TYR A 90 1.75 -9.34 11.98
CA TYR A 90 3.03 -9.24 12.68
C TYR A 90 3.40 -7.80 13.05
N TYR A 91 2.60 -6.80 12.64
CA TYR A 91 2.95 -5.39 12.81
C TYR A 91 3.26 -5.04 14.27
N ASP A 92 2.44 -5.49 15.22
CA ASP A 92 2.63 -5.20 16.65
C ASP A 92 4.02 -5.66 17.13
N GLU A 93 4.54 -6.78 16.61
CA GLU A 93 5.86 -7.35 16.97
C GLU A 93 7.05 -6.62 16.34
N VAL A 94 6.83 -5.74 15.35
CA VAL A 94 7.89 -4.99 14.66
C VAL A 94 7.76 -3.48 14.80
N SER A 95 6.65 -3.03 15.41
CA SER A 95 6.22 -1.63 15.45
C SER A 95 7.23 -0.68 16.09
N ASP A 96 8.03 -1.16 17.04
CA ASP A 96 9.10 -0.43 17.72
C ASP A 96 10.27 -0.04 16.79
N LEU A 97 10.43 -0.72 15.66
CA LEU A 97 11.45 -0.40 14.66
C LEU A 97 10.91 0.47 13.50
N VAL A 98 9.60 0.66 13.40
CA VAL A 98 8.98 1.39 12.29
C VAL A 98 9.00 2.88 12.60
N ARG A 99 9.82 3.63 11.86
CA ARG A 99 9.96 5.09 12.06
C ARG A 99 8.74 5.81 11.48
N THR A 100 8.11 6.66 12.29
CA THR A 100 7.03 7.59 11.91
C THR A 100 6.12 6.99 10.82
N PRO A 101 5.40 5.89 11.09
CA PRO A 101 4.67 5.19 10.04
C PRO A 101 3.63 6.10 9.37
N PHE A 102 3.59 6.08 8.04
CA PHE A 102 2.49 6.63 7.26
C PHE A 102 1.69 5.46 6.69
N PHE A 103 0.52 5.20 7.27
CA PHE A 103 -0.28 4.06 6.86
C PHE A 103 -1.16 4.38 5.66
N ILE A 104 -1.25 3.43 4.72
CA ILE A 104 -2.17 3.51 3.59
C ILE A 104 -3.05 2.26 3.58
N GLY A 105 -4.31 2.41 4.01
CA GLY A 105 -5.32 1.35 3.95
C GLY A 105 -6.09 1.39 2.62
N VAL A 106 -5.94 0.36 1.79
CA VAL A 106 -6.61 0.24 0.49
C VAL A 106 -7.84 -0.64 0.60
N TYR A 107 -9.00 -0.02 0.39
CA TYR A 107 -10.32 -0.64 0.46
C TYR A 107 -10.94 -0.75 -0.93
N ARG A 108 -11.48 -1.92 -1.21
CA ARG A 108 -12.20 -2.24 -2.45
C ARG A 108 -13.47 -3.01 -2.11
N ASN A 109 -14.47 -2.94 -2.97
CA ASN A 109 -15.63 -3.81 -2.90
C ASN A 109 -15.20 -5.28 -2.67
N ILE A 110 -15.72 -5.86 -1.59
CA ILE A 110 -15.37 -7.20 -1.13
C ILE A 110 -15.72 -8.26 -2.19
N LEU A 111 -16.90 -8.15 -2.81
CA LEU A 111 -17.33 -9.06 -3.87
C LEU A 111 -16.46 -8.93 -5.12
N GLY A 112 -16.06 -7.70 -5.49
CA GLY A 112 -15.14 -7.47 -6.60
C GLY A 112 -13.76 -8.09 -6.35
N SER A 113 -13.26 -7.98 -5.12
CA SER A 113 -11.98 -8.56 -4.71
C SER A 113 -12.04 -10.10 -4.68
N ALA A 114 -13.10 -10.66 -4.09
CA ALA A 114 -13.33 -12.11 -4.02
C ALA A 114 -13.52 -12.73 -5.42
N SER A 115 -14.31 -12.08 -6.29
CA SER A 115 -14.50 -12.50 -7.68
C SER A 115 -13.18 -12.46 -8.46
N SER A 116 -12.34 -11.43 -8.25
CA SER A 116 -11.01 -11.38 -8.86
C SER A 116 -10.14 -12.53 -8.39
N LYS A 117 -10.16 -12.88 -7.10
CA LYS A 117 -9.38 -13.99 -6.55
C LYS A 117 -9.82 -15.33 -7.13
N LEU A 118 -11.12 -15.58 -7.20
CA LEU A 118 -11.69 -16.81 -7.75
C LEU A 118 -11.23 -17.07 -9.19
N LYS A 119 -11.22 -16.04 -10.03
CA LYS A 119 -10.70 -16.10 -11.41
C LYS A 119 -9.24 -16.54 -11.50
N HIS A 120 -8.44 -16.30 -10.46
CA HIS A 120 -7.00 -16.60 -10.45
C HIS A 120 -6.64 -17.91 -9.75
N THR A 121 -7.42 -18.40 -8.79
CA THR A 121 -7.07 -19.61 -8.04
C THR A 121 -7.84 -20.86 -8.46
N GLY A 122 -9.03 -20.70 -9.04
CA GLY A 122 -9.95 -21.83 -9.27
C GLY A 122 -10.50 -22.39 -7.95
N ASP A 123 -11.77 -22.80 -7.94
CA ASP A 123 -12.51 -23.42 -6.83
C ASP A 123 -12.35 -22.79 -5.43
N ALA A 124 -13.13 -21.74 -5.21
CA ALA A 124 -13.46 -21.27 -3.87
C ALA A 124 -14.90 -20.75 -3.85
N ASP A 125 -15.60 -20.94 -2.73
CA ASP A 125 -16.90 -20.32 -2.52
C ASP A 125 -16.74 -18.80 -2.39
N LEU A 126 -17.49 -18.05 -3.21
CA LEU A 126 -17.47 -16.59 -3.22
C LEU A 126 -17.86 -16.02 -1.85
N ALA A 127 -18.83 -16.63 -1.17
CA ALA A 127 -19.29 -16.16 0.14
C ALA A 127 -18.19 -16.38 1.20
N HIS A 128 -17.56 -17.55 1.20
CA HIS A 128 -16.38 -17.82 2.03
C HIS A 128 -15.23 -16.83 1.80
N LEU A 129 -14.86 -16.56 0.53
CA LEU A 129 -13.82 -15.58 0.19
C LEU A 129 -14.20 -14.18 0.65
N ALA A 130 -15.44 -13.75 0.40
CA ALA A 130 -15.94 -12.46 0.85
C ALA A 130 -15.86 -12.32 2.37
N GLY A 131 -16.27 -13.35 3.12
CA GLY A 131 -16.13 -13.41 4.58
C GLY A 131 -14.68 -13.29 5.03
N SER A 132 -13.76 -13.99 4.37
CA SER A 132 -12.33 -13.91 4.69
C SER A 132 -11.75 -12.49 4.50
N TYR A 133 -12.19 -11.79 3.46
CA TYR A 133 -11.75 -10.42 3.17
C TYR A 133 -12.38 -9.42 4.14
N ALA A 134 -13.63 -9.63 4.55
CA ALA A 134 -14.25 -8.82 5.61
C ALA A 134 -13.45 -8.93 6.92
N VAL A 135 -13.03 -10.13 7.31
CA VAL A 135 -12.17 -10.35 8.49
C VAL A 135 -10.80 -9.68 8.30
N HIS A 136 -10.22 -9.75 7.11
CA HIS A 136 -8.94 -9.07 6.79
C HIS A 136 -9.06 -7.55 6.95
N TYR A 137 -10.10 -6.94 6.38
CA TYR A 137 -10.37 -5.51 6.54
C TYR A 137 -10.62 -5.15 8.01
N GLN A 138 -11.32 -5.97 8.78
CA GLN A 138 -11.51 -5.74 10.21
C GLN A 138 -10.17 -5.66 10.96
N LYS A 139 -9.21 -6.55 10.64
CA LYS A 139 -7.87 -6.53 11.25
C LYS A 139 -7.07 -5.30 10.85
N ILE A 140 -7.13 -4.90 9.58
CA ILE A 140 -6.50 -3.66 9.10
C ILE A 140 -7.10 -2.45 9.82
N SER A 141 -8.43 -2.34 9.89
CA SER A 141 -9.08 -1.23 10.57
C SER A 141 -8.73 -1.18 12.07
N LYS A 142 -8.55 -2.33 12.74
CA LYS A 142 -8.06 -2.37 14.12
C LYS A 142 -6.64 -1.80 14.24
N LEU A 143 -5.75 -2.12 13.29
CA LEU A 143 -4.40 -1.56 13.26
C LEU A 143 -4.43 -0.05 13.03
N LEU A 144 -5.16 0.42 12.01
CA LEU A 144 -5.26 1.84 11.69
C LEU A 144 -5.92 2.66 12.80
N ASN A 145 -6.90 2.09 13.52
CA ASN A 145 -7.56 2.77 14.63
C ASN A 145 -6.68 2.90 15.89
N LYS A 146 -5.62 2.09 16.00
CA LYS A 146 -4.61 2.22 17.07
C LYS A 146 -3.47 3.16 16.68
N ALA A 147 -3.37 3.54 15.40
CA ALA A 147 -2.26 4.35 14.93
C ALA A 147 -2.37 5.77 15.49
N GLU A 148 -1.30 6.22 16.13
CA GLU A 148 -1.12 7.61 16.57
C GLU A 148 -0.44 8.48 15.49
N THR A 149 -0.52 8.02 14.25
CA THR A 149 0.13 8.59 13.08
C THR A 149 -0.88 8.71 11.93
N PRO A 150 -0.60 9.55 10.92
CA PRO A 150 -1.56 9.73 9.83
C PRO A 150 -1.82 8.43 9.06
N CYS A 151 -3.11 8.21 8.81
CA CYS A 151 -3.63 7.08 8.04
C CYS A 151 -4.39 7.58 6.83
N LEU A 152 -3.98 7.18 5.64
CA LEU A 152 -4.70 7.41 4.40
C LEU A 152 -5.59 6.21 4.08
N TYR A 153 -6.88 6.47 3.88
CA TYR A 153 -7.88 5.50 3.51
C TYR A 153 -8.24 5.68 2.04
N ILE A 154 -8.04 4.64 1.23
CA ILE A 154 -8.24 4.69 -0.22
C ILE A 154 -9.44 3.83 -0.60
N ASN A 155 -10.39 4.40 -1.36
CA ASN A 155 -11.40 3.64 -2.08
C ASN A 155 -10.90 3.34 -3.49
N TYR A 156 -10.37 2.14 -3.68
CA TYR A 156 -9.79 1.72 -4.95
C TYR A 156 -10.75 1.83 -6.14
N ASP A 157 -12.03 1.47 -5.95
CA ASP A 157 -13.02 1.49 -7.04
C ASP A 157 -13.25 2.91 -7.59
N ARG A 158 -12.95 3.95 -6.79
CA ARG A 158 -13.00 5.35 -7.22
C ARG A 158 -11.67 5.91 -7.68
N VAL A 159 -10.54 5.40 -7.19
CA VAL A 159 -9.24 5.86 -7.69
C VAL A 159 -9.07 5.52 -9.17
N LEU A 160 -9.70 4.45 -9.67
CA LEU A 160 -9.64 4.09 -11.08
C LEU A 160 -10.16 5.17 -12.04
N SER A 161 -11.06 6.06 -11.60
CA SER A 161 -11.53 7.17 -12.45
C SER A 161 -10.57 8.35 -12.47
N ASP A 162 -9.72 8.49 -11.46
CA ASP A 162 -8.74 9.58 -11.35
C ASP A 162 -7.54 9.15 -10.47
N PRO A 163 -6.61 8.34 -11.03
CA PRO A 163 -5.42 7.92 -10.31
C PRO A 163 -4.40 9.05 -10.11
N VAL A 164 -4.45 10.07 -10.98
CA VAL A 164 -3.54 11.23 -10.92
C VAL A 164 -3.84 12.06 -9.68
N ALA A 165 -5.12 12.27 -9.32
CA ALA A 165 -5.46 12.97 -8.08
C ALA A 165 -4.88 12.29 -6.81
N LEU A 166 -4.88 10.96 -6.76
CA LEU A 166 -4.22 10.23 -5.66
C LEU A 166 -2.72 10.47 -5.67
N ALA A 167 -2.07 10.40 -6.83
CA ALA A 167 -0.64 10.60 -6.94
C ALA A 167 -0.20 12.04 -6.62
N SER A 168 -1.00 13.04 -7.01
CA SER A 168 -0.78 14.45 -6.65
C SER A 168 -0.83 14.63 -5.14
N TYR A 169 -1.88 14.12 -4.49
CA TYR A 169 -1.98 14.16 -3.04
C TYR A 169 -0.79 13.44 -2.36
N LEU A 170 -0.41 12.24 -2.82
CA LEU A 170 0.75 11.52 -2.25
C LEU A 170 2.06 12.28 -2.46
N SER A 171 2.27 12.91 -3.63
CA SER A 171 3.47 13.70 -3.90
C SER A 171 3.56 14.90 -2.95
N GLU A 172 2.49 15.67 -2.82
CA GLU A 172 2.45 16.82 -1.92
C GLU A 172 2.63 16.38 -0.47
N ARG A 173 1.91 15.34 -0.05
CA ARG A 173 1.87 14.90 1.34
C ARG A 173 3.17 14.24 1.80
N LEU A 174 3.75 13.36 0.98
CA LEU A 174 4.92 12.55 1.32
C LEU A 174 6.24 13.19 0.90
N ARG A 175 6.25 14.00 -0.16
CA ARG A 175 7.47 14.62 -0.69
C ARG A 175 7.52 16.13 -0.50
N GLY A 176 6.44 16.76 -0.07
CA GLY A 176 6.37 18.21 0.10
C GLY A 176 6.40 18.99 -1.22
N GLN A 177 6.10 18.33 -2.35
CA GLN A 177 6.17 18.96 -3.67
C GLN A 177 5.03 18.51 -4.59
N PRO A 178 4.56 19.40 -5.49
CA PRO A 178 3.53 19.05 -6.45
C PRO A 178 3.98 17.91 -7.38
N LEU A 179 3.01 17.20 -7.95
CA LEU A 179 3.29 16.20 -8.96
C LEU A 179 3.84 16.87 -10.22
N ASP A 180 4.92 16.30 -10.75
CA ASP A 180 5.50 16.74 -12.02
C ASP A 180 4.49 16.52 -13.17
N PRO A 181 4.20 17.52 -14.02
CA PRO A 181 3.34 17.35 -15.18
C PRO A 181 3.67 16.13 -16.06
N ASP A 182 4.94 15.81 -16.24
CA ASP A 182 5.37 14.65 -17.05
C ASP A 182 4.99 13.31 -16.39
N MET A 183 4.86 13.30 -15.06
CA MET A 183 4.42 12.14 -14.31
C MET A 183 2.92 11.88 -14.43
N HIS A 184 2.11 12.86 -14.85
CA HIS A 184 0.65 12.70 -14.96
C HIS A 184 0.30 11.60 -15.98
N ASP A 185 0.84 11.66 -17.20
CA ASP A 185 0.58 10.66 -18.24
C ASP A 185 1.12 9.29 -17.85
N ARG A 186 2.33 9.26 -17.28
CA ARG A 186 2.98 8.03 -16.82
C ARG A 186 2.15 7.30 -15.76
N ILE A 187 1.62 8.02 -14.77
CA ILE A 187 0.71 7.48 -13.74
C ILE A 187 -0.61 7.02 -14.36
N ALA A 188 -1.22 7.86 -15.21
CA ALA A 188 -2.49 7.51 -15.85
C ALA A 188 -2.37 6.21 -16.67
N ARG A 189 -1.30 6.06 -17.45
CA ARG A 189 -1.02 4.85 -18.23
C ARG A 189 -0.72 3.64 -17.35
N TYR A 190 0.07 3.81 -16.29
CA TYR A 190 0.34 2.73 -15.34
C TYR A 190 -0.97 2.21 -14.71
N CYS A 191 -1.82 3.12 -14.24
CA CYS A 191 -3.08 2.82 -13.56
C CYS A 191 -4.24 2.46 -14.51
N ALA A 192 -4.08 2.64 -15.83
CA ALA A 192 -5.14 2.37 -16.80
C ALA A 192 -5.70 0.94 -16.64
N PRO A 193 -7.04 0.76 -16.59
CA PRO A 193 -7.66 -0.55 -16.49
C PRO A 193 -7.23 -1.46 -17.66
N GLY A 194 -7.04 -2.75 -17.39
CA GLY A 194 -6.63 -3.72 -18.42
C GLY A 194 -5.67 -4.77 -17.88
N GLU A 195 -4.75 -5.21 -18.72
CA GLU A 195 -3.73 -6.20 -18.36
C GLU A 195 -2.77 -5.68 -17.31
N TYR A 196 -2.15 -6.63 -16.59
CA TYR A 196 -1.15 -6.33 -15.60
C TYR A 196 0.08 -5.71 -16.28
N LYS A 197 0.50 -4.53 -15.83
CA LYS A 197 1.66 -3.83 -16.37
C LYS A 197 2.85 -3.99 -15.42
N SER A 198 4.02 -4.30 -15.97
CA SER A 198 5.25 -4.23 -15.18
C SER A 198 5.51 -2.78 -14.85
N ILE A 199 5.76 -2.50 -13.57
CA ILE A 199 6.18 -1.16 -13.11
C ILE A 199 7.52 -0.73 -13.71
N GLU A 200 8.38 -1.68 -14.10
CA GLU A 200 9.69 -1.40 -14.69
C GLU A 200 9.59 -0.69 -16.03
N ASP A 201 8.51 -0.93 -16.80
CA ASP A 201 8.24 -0.22 -18.06
C ASP A 201 7.89 1.27 -17.83
N PHE A 202 7.70 1.63 -16.56
CA PHE A 202 7.33 2.94 -16.10
C PHE A 202 8.30 3.40 -15.01
N LEU A 203 9.54 2.89 -14.87
CA LEU A 203 10.55 3.44 -13.94
C LEU A 203 11.59 4.25 -14.71
#